data_AF-A0A7J6Q116-F1
#
_entry.id   AF-A0A7J6Q116-F1
#
_cell.length_a   1.000
_cell.length_b   1.000
_cell.length_c   1.000
_cell.angle_alpha   90.00
_cell.angle_beta   90.00
_cell.angle_gamma   90.00
#
_symmetry.space_group_name_H-M   'P 1'
#
loop_
_entity.id
_entity.type
_entity.pdbx_description
1 polymer ?
#
loop_
_entity_poly.entity_id
_entity_poly.type
_entity_poly.pdbx_seq_one_letter_code
_entity_poly.pdbx_strand_id
1 'polypeptide(L)'
;MFWGITVSDILEELSEGGAFHDKIPMWIADCEANGLDECVNTMVSETGAVACSDAYRHVDGEEVVKGDVLPMEYYNNRIEIVKEQLAKGAVRFAWVMNNAFPEDPTVTTKPAAVNCADADKKCELAYPGSYCKYWQTVPVCFGSNVPCSC
;
A
#
# COMPACT_ATOMS: atom_id res chain seq x y z
N MET A 1 -22.71 7.23 -15.19
CA MET A 1 -21.35 7.80 -15.11
C MET A 1 -21.01 7.91 -13.64
N PHE A 2 -20.04 7.11 -13.17
CA PHE A 2 -19.55 7.23 -11.80
C PHE A 2 -18.58 8.41 -11.78
N TRP A 3 -18.94 9.48 -11.07
CA TRP A 3 -18.12 10.68 -10.87
C TRP A 3 -17.18 10.46 -9.69
N GLY A 4 -16.37 9.41 -9.71
CA GLY A 4 -15.55 9.05 -8.57
C GLY A 4 -14.29 8.33 -9.00
N ILE A 5 -13.25 8.50 -8.21
CA ILE A 5 -11.97 7.84 -8.40
C ILE A 5 -12.09 6.42 -7.86
N THR A 6 -11.78 5.44 -8.72
CA THR A 6 -11.73 4.03 -8.35
C THR A 6 -10.31 3.59 -8.04
N VAL A 7 -10.18 2.42 -7.41
CA VAL A 7 -8.87 1.80 -7.17
C VAL A 7 -8.14 1.53 -8.48
N SER A 8 -8.85 1.08 -9.53
CA SER A 8 -8.25 0.86 -10.84
C SER A 8 -7.69 2.14 -11.45
N ASP A 9 -8.38 3.27 -11.29
CA ASP A 9 -7.89 4.55 -11.83
C ASP A 9 -6.59 4.98 -11.16
N ILE A 10 -6.43 4.70 -9.86
CA ILE A 10 -5.17 4.99 -9.14
C ILE A 10 -4.06 4.04 -9.56
N LEU A 11 -4.37 2.74 -9.67
CA LEU A 11 -3.39 1.73 -10.08
C LEU A 11 -2.87 1.96 -11.49
N GLU A 12 -3.73 2.38 -12.41
CA GLU A 12 -3.34 2.75 -13.77
C GLU A 12 -2.31 3.88 -13.76
N GLU A 13 -2.56 4.97 -13.02
CA GLU A 13 -1.63 6.10 -12.97
C GLU A 13 -0.29 5.78 -12.30
N LEU A 14 -0.28 4.85 -11.34
CA LEU A 14 0.93 4.41 -10.65
C LEU A 14 1.75 3.38 -11.44
N SER A 15 1.11 2.66 -12.38
CA SER A 15 1.74 1.63 -13.21
C SER A 15 2.69 2.23 -14.25
N GLU A 16 3.62 1.43 -14.79
CA GLU A 16 4.58 1.88 -15.81
C GLU A 16 3.83 2.52 -17.00
N GLY A 17 4.19 3.76 -17.34
CA GLY A 17 3.52 4.56 -18.38
C GLY A 17 2.31 5.38 -17.89
N GLY A 18 1.88 5.22 -16.63
CA GLY A 18 0.87 6.07 -16.00
C GLY A 18 1.41 7.46 -15.61
N ALA A 19 0.53 8.45 -15.43
CA ALA A 19 0.96 9.85 -15.25
C ALA A 19 1.69 10.12 -13.92
N PHE A 20 1.58 9.21 -12.96
CA PHE A 20 2.22 9.34 -11.65
C PHE A 20 3.45 8.46 -11.47
N HIS A 21 3.67 7.46 -12.34
CA HIS A 21 4.77 6.50 -12.22
C HIS A 21 6.13 7.17 -12.00
N ASP A 22 6.48 8.12 -12.87
CA ASP A 22 7.77 8.81 -12.83
C ASP A 22 7.90 9.81 -11.67
N LYS A 23 6.78 10.17 -11.01
CA LYS A 23 6.75 11.06 -9.84
C LYS A 23 7.02 10.32 -8.53
N ILE A 24 6.80 9.01 -8.49
CA ILE A 24 6.89 8.18 -7.27
C ILE A 24 8.24 8.39 -6.54
N PRO A 25 9.42 8.35 -7.21
CA PRO A 25 10.68 8.53 -6.51
C PRO A 25 10.77 9.89 -5.80
N MET A 26 10.27 10.95 -6.41
CA MET A 26 10.25 12.28 -5.78
C MET A 26 9.30 12.35 -4.58
N TRP A 27 8.19 11.62 -4.59
CA TRP A 27 7.21 11.64 -3.49
C TRP A 27 7.73 11.00 -2.20
N ILE A 28 8.72 10.12 -2.30
CA ILE A 28 9.33 9.40 -1.18
C ILE A 28 10.79 9.78 -0.92
N ALA A 29 11.43 10.56 -1.79
CA ALA A 29 12.86 10.90 -1.69
C ALA A 29 13.24 11.48 -0.32
N ASP A 30 12.42 12.40 0.20
CA ASP A 30 12.65 13.00 1.51
C ASP A 30 12.44 12.01 2.66
N CYS A 31 11.45 11.13 2.52
CA CYS A 31 11.19 10.03 3.45
C CYS A 31 12.39 9.06 3.53
N GLU A 32 12.95 8.70 2.38
CA GLU A 32 14.10 7.81 2.27
C GLU A 32 15.38 8.46 2.82
N ALA A 33 15.55 9.77 2.63
CA ALA A 33 16.73 10.50 3.09
C ALA A 33 16.71 10.78 4.60
N ASN A 34 15.55 11.16 5.14
CA ASN A 34 15.44 11.76 6.47
C ASN A 34 14.61 10.93 7.48
N GLY A 35 13.97 9.85 7.03
CA GLY A 35 13.19 8.95 7.88
C GLY A 35 11.75 9.42 8.12
N LEU A 36 11.05 8.70 9.00
CA LEU A 36 9.60 8.81 9.17
C LEU A 36 9.12 10.18 9.68
N ASP A 37 9.83 10.77 10.65
CA ASP A 37 9.41 12.04 11.26
C ASP A 37 9.41 13.18 10.22
N GLU A 38 10.46 13.27 9.41
CA GLU A 38 10.54 14.27 8.34
C GLU A 38 9.56 13.96 7.22
N CYS A 39 9.40 12.68 6.86
CA CYS A 39 8.42 12.22 5.87
C CYS A 39 7.01 12.73 6.19
N VAL A 40 6.55 12.58 7.45
CA VAL A 40 5.23 13.05 7.88
C VAL A 40 5.15 14.59 7.88
N ASN A 41 6.21 15.29 8.30
CA ASN A 41 6.24 16.76 8.26
C ASN A 41 6.11 17.28 6.82
N THR A 42 6.83 16.68 5.88
CA THR A 42 6.75 17.02 4.46
C THR A 42 5.35 16.76 3.91
N MET A 43 4.73 15.62 4.23
CA MET A 43 3.34 15.32 3.85
C MET A 43 2.36 16.40 4.34
N VAL A 44 2.47 16.80 5.60
CA VAL A 44 1.59 17.82 6.19
C VAL A 44 1.81 19.18 5.51
N SER A 45 3.07 19.55 5.28
CA SER A 45 3.42 20.83 4.64
C SER A 45 2.87 20.91 3.21
N GLU A 46 3.08 19.88 2.39
CA GLU A 46 2.62 19.89 1.00
C GLU A 46 1.08 19.82 0.88
N THR A 47 0.42 19.06 1.75
CA THR A 47 -1.05 18.95 1.74
C THR A 47 -1.70 20.25 2.21
N GLY A 48 -1.10 20.92 3.20
CA GLY A 48 -1.48 22.27 3.62
C GLY A 48 -1.33 23.29 2.49
N ALA A 49 -0.24 23.22 1.72
CA ALA A 49 -0.04 24.08 0.56
C ALA A 49 -1.14 23.89 -0.50
N VAL A 50 -1.46 22.62 -0.83
CA VAL A 50 -2.55 22.28 -1.78
C VAL A 50 -3.91 22.76 -1.28
N ALA A 51 -4.17 22.67 0.04
CA ALA A 51 -5.41 23.18 0.60
C ALA A 51 -5.55 24.70 0.37
N CYS A 52 -4.47 25.45 0.60
CA CYS A 52 -4.42 26.90 0.41
C CYS A 52 -4.54 27.34 -1.06
N SER A 53 -3.98 26.56 -2.00
CA SER A 53 -4.03 26.88 -3.43
C SER A 53 -5.34 26.47 -4.08
N ASP A 54 -5.91 25.32 -3.70
CA ASP A 54 -6.96 24.67 -4.48
C ASP A 54 -8.23 24.38 -3.70
N ALA A 55 -8.14 24.02 -2.41
CA ALA A 55 -9.31 23.60 -1.63
C ALA A 55 -10.12 24.78 -1.07
N TYR A 56 -9.44 25.87 -0.67
CA TYR A 56 -10.07 27.06 -0.11
C TYR A 56 -10.31 28.16 -1.15
N ARG A 57 -10.14 27.85 -2.44
CA ARG A 57 -10.28 28.81 -3.53
C ARG A 57 -11.15 28.27 -4.65
N HIS A 58 -12.01 29.13 -5.18
CA HIS A 58 -12.70 28.93 -6.45
C HIS A 58 -11.71 28.81 -7.61
N VAL A 59 -12.19 28.42 -8.79
CA VAL A 59 -11.33 28.23 -9.98
C VAL A 59 -10.77 29.57 -10.48
N ASP A 60 -11.47 30.67 -10.25
CA ASP A 60 -11.02 32.04 -10.51
C ASP A 60 -10.04 32.60 -9.46
N GLY A 61 -9.81 31.85 -8.37
CA GLY A 61 -8.89 32.21 -7.29
C GLY A 61 -9.53 32.96 -6.12
N GLU A 62 -10.82 33.29 -6.17
CA GLU A 62 -11.54 33.87 -5.03
C GLU A 62 -11.64 32.86 -3.87
N GLU A 63 -11.71 33.33 -2.63
CA GLU A 63 -11.82 32.43 -1.47
C GLU A 63 -13.21 31.79 -1.40
N VAL A 64 -13.24 30.49 -1.11
CA VAL A 64 -14.50 29.77 -0.84
C VAL A 64 -15.00 30.17 0.54
N VAL A 65 -16.20 30.74 0.61
CA VAL A 65 -16.84 31.16 1.86
C VAL A 65 -18.11 30.37 2.15
N LYS A 66 -18.56 30.45 3.40
CA LYS A 66 -19.78 29.75 3.84
C LYS A 66 -21.00 30.25 3.06
N GLY A 67 -21.68 29.32 2.41
CA GLY A 67 -22.88 29.61 1.61
C GLY A 67 -22.62 29.58 0.12
N ASP A 68 -21.36 29.48 -0.31
CA ASP A 68 -21.00 29.32 -1.71
C ASP A 68 -21.50 27.98 -2.26
N VAL A 69 -21.96 28.02 -3.51
CA VAL A 69 -22.25 26.83 -4.29
C VAL A 69 -20.99 26.47 -5.06
N LEU A 70 -20.47 25.26 -4.85
CA LEU A 70 -19.33 24.76 -5.62
C LEU A 70 -19.84 24.16 -6.94
N PRO A 71 -19.57 24.79 -8.10
CA PRO A 71 -20.10 24.33 -9.37
C PRO A 71 -19.36 23.09 -9.87
N MET A 72 -19.90 22.48 -10.92
CA MET A 72 -19.27 21.32 -11.54
C MET A 72 -17.85 21.59 -12.06
N GLU A 73 -17.57 22.83 -12.44
CA GLU A 73 -16.23 23.28 -12.83
C GLU A 73 -15.21 23.11 -11.69
N TYR A 74 -15.60 23.47 -10.46
CA TYR A 74 -14.77 23.24 -9.28
C TYR A 74 -14.45 21.76 -9.13
N TYR A 75 -15.48 20.90 -9.20
CA TYR A 75 -15.30 19.46 -9.12
C TYR A 75 -14.35 18.93 -10.21
N ASN A 76 -14.58 19.27 -11.47
CA ASN A 76 -13.80 18.78 -12.60
C ASN A 76 -12.34 19.24 -12.53
N ASN A 77 -12.08 20.42 -11.96
CA ASN A 77 -10.72 20.88 -11.77
C ASN A 77 -10.03 20.17 -10.57
N ARG A 78 -10.74 20.01 -9.45
CA ARG A 78 -10.13 19.47 -8.21
C ARG A 78 -10.04 17.94 -8.18
N ILE A 79 -10.83 17.23 -8.98
CA ILE A 79 -10.83 15.76 -8.95
C ILE A 79 -9.46 15.16 -9.29
N GLU A 80 -8.71 15.76 -10.22
CA GLU A 80 -7.35 15.30 -10.56
C GLU A 80 -6.36 15.56 -9.42
N ILE A 81 -6.51 16.67 -8.69
CA ILE A 81 -5.72 16.96 -7.49
C ILE A 81 -6.01 15.91 -6.41
N VAL A 82 -7.29 15.58 -6.18
CA VAL A 82 -7.69 14.53 -5.24
C VAL A 82 -7.11 13.18 -5.67
N LYS A 83 -7.11 12.87 -6.96
CA LYS A 83 -6.52 11.63 -7.52
C LYS A 83 -5.02 11.55 -7.20
N GLU A 84 -4.27 12.62 -7.42
CA GLU A 84 -2.83 12.66 -7.09
C GLU A 84 -2.59 12.54 -5.57
N GLN A 85 -3.40 13.22 -4.74
CA GLN A 85 -3.27 13.12 -3.27
C GLN A 85 -3.57 11.72 -2.75
N LEU A 86 -4.57 11.02 -3.32
CA LEU A 86 -4.84 9.62 -2.99
C LEU A 86 -3.68 8.70 -3.41
N ALA A 87 -3.11 8.91 -4.61
CA ALA A 87 -1.96 8.16 -5.09
C ALA A 87 -0.73 8.36 -4.17
N LYS A 88 -0.41 9.62 -3.82
CA LYS A 88 0.65 9.97 -2.87
C LYS A 88 0.43 9.30 -1.52
N GLY A 89 -0.79 9.35 -0.99
CA GLY A 89 -1.17 8.70 0.26
C GLY A 89 -0.92 7.19 0.23
N ALA A 90 -1.34 6.51 -0.84
CA ALA A 90 -1.12 5.08 -1.01
C ALA A 90 0.37 4.71 -1.08
N VAL A 91 1.14 5.42 -1.90
CA VAL A 91 2.59 5.21 -2.06
C VAL A 91 3.32 5.39 -0.72
N ARG A 92 3.04 6.49 -0.02
CA ARG A 92 3.69 6.80 1.26
C ARG A 92 3.24 5.87 2.38
N PHE A 93 1.96 5.50 2.42
CA PHE A 93 1.49 4.49 3.37
C PHE A 93 2.23 3.16 3.17
N ALA A 94 2.37 2.69 1.93
CA ALA A 94 3.14 1.49 1.63
C ALA A 94 4.61 1.62 2.08
N TRP A 95 5.24 2.77 1.82
CA TRP A 95 6.60 3.05 2.30
C TRP A 95 6.69 2.98 3.84
N VAL A 96 5.76 3.61 4.56
CA VAL A 96 5.73 3.56 6.03
C VAL A 96 5.55 2.13 6.52
N MET A 97 4.63 1.36 5.94
CA MET A 97 4.40 -0.03 6.33
C MET A 97 5.64 -0.90 6.10
N ASN A 98 6.33 -0.74 4.97
CA ASN A 98 7.55 -1.50 4.66
C ASN A 98 8.73 -1.15 5.59
N ASN A 99 8.77 0.08 6.12
CA ASN A 99 9.85 0.53 7.00
C ASN A 99 9.54 0.31 8.49
N ALA A 100 8.27 0.39 8.88
CA ALA A 100 7.82 0.12 10.26
C ALA A 100 7.74 -1.39 10.55
N PHE A 101 7.42 -2.18 9.53
CA PHE A 101 7.38 -3.63 9.56
C PHE A 101 8.33 -4.18 8.50
N PRO A 102 9.67 -4.05 8.71
CA PRO A 102 10.62 -4.65 7.79
C PRO A 102 10.28 -6.14 7.67
N GLU A 103 10.26 -6.65 6.45
CA GLU A 103 10.12 -8.09 6.25
C GLU A 103 11.19 -8.77 7.09
N ASP A 104 10.74 -9.58 8.06
CA ASP A 104 11.64 -10.51 8.71
C ASP A 104 12.22 -11.36 7.56
N PRO A 105 13.55 -11.41 7.36
CA PRO A 105 14.15 -12.17 6.25
C PRO A 105 13.78 -13.67 6.27
N THR A 106 13.03 -14.11 7.28
CA THR A 106 12.46 -15.44 7.42
C THR A 106 11.05 -15.63 6.83
N VAL A 107 10.38 -14.61 6.28
CA VAL A 107 9.16 -14.82 5.50
C VAL A 107 9.54 -15.24 4.07
N THR A 108 10.01 -16.48 3.96
CA THR A 108 10.14 -17.14 2.66
C THR A 108 8.74 -17.22 2.03
N THR A 109 8.49 -16.38 1.04
CA THR A 109 7.36 -16.53 0.14
C THR A 109 7.45 -17.91 -0.51
N LYS A 110 6.61 -18.81 0.00
CA LYS A 110 6.06 -20.03 -0.63
C LYS A 110 6.78 -20.47 -1.91
N PRO A 111 7.65 -21.50 -1.87
CA PRO A 111 7.87 -22.33 -3.04
C PRO A 111 6.53 -22.87 -3.51
N ALA A 112 6.29 -22.81 -4.83
CA ALA A 112 5.14 -23.44 -5.47
C ALA A 112 4.93 -24.86 -4.95
N ALA A 113 3.66 -25.29 -4.87
CA ALA A 113 3.18 -26.54 -4.29
C ALA A 113 4.21 -27.69 -4.38
N VAL A 114 5.02 -27.84 -3.33
CA VAL A 114 5.93 -28.97 -3.19
C VAL A 114 5.06 -30.16 -2.82
N ASN A 115 5.25 -31.29 -3.50
CA ASN A 115 4.51 -32.51 -3.18
C ASN A 115 4.92 -33.01 -1.79
N CYS A 116 4.07 -32.77 -0.80
CA CYS A 116 4.32 -33.11 0.60
C CYS A 116 3.84 -34.51 1.00
N ALA A 117 3.40 -35.36 0.06
CA ALA A 117 2.77 -36.64 0.38
C ALA A 117 3.66 -37.57 1.23
N ASP A 118 4.97 -37.53 1.03
CA ASP A 118 5.92 -38.33 1.82
C ASP A 118 6.14 -37.76 3.23
N ALA A 119 6.08 -36.43 3.39
CA ALA A 119 6.15 -35.77 4.68
C ALA A 119 4.87 -36.03 5.49
N ASP A 120 3.72 -35.98 4.84
CA ASP A 120 2.42 -36.26 5.44
C ASP A 120 2.33 -37.70 5.92
N LYS A 121 2.80 -38.68 5.12
CA LYS A 121 2.89 -40.09 5.56
C LYS A 121 3.78 -40.27 6.78
N LYS A 122 4.91 -39.57 6.86
CA LYS A 122 5.81 -39.65 8.03
C LYS A 122 5.14 -39.07 9.28
N CYS A 123 4.45 -37.95 9.13
CA CYS A 123 3.70 -37.34 10.23
C CYS A 123 2.56 -38.25 10.70
N GLU A 124 1.82 -38.88 9.78
CA GLU A 124 0.73 -39.82 10.08
C GLU A 124 1.21 -41.05 10.88
N LEU A 125 2.43 -41.53 10.61
CA LEU A 125 3.04 -42.62 11.37
C LEU A 125 3.38 -42.24 12.81
N ALA A 126 3.71 -40.97 13.06
CA ALA A 126 4.03 -40.47 14.40
C ALA A 126 2.76 -40.16 15.21
N TYR A 127 1.73 -39.63 14.56
CA TYR A 127 0.45 -39.32 15.19
C TYR A 127 -0.70 -39.49 14.18
N PRO A 128 -1.70 -40.35 14.44
CA PRO A 128 -2.81 -40.56 13.51
C PRO A 128 -3.56 -39.26 13.19
N GLY A 129 -3.76 -38.99 11.90
CA GLY A 129 -4.35 -37.77 11.36
C GLY A 129 -3.40 -36.57 11.25
N SER A 130 -2.09 -36.77 11.46
CA SER A 130 -1.10 -35.70 11.37
C SER A 130 -0.55 -35.51 9.95
N TYR A 131 -0.40 -34.25 9.54
CA TYR A 131 0.23 -33.84 8.29
C TYR A 131 1.35 -32.82 8.54
N CYS A 132 2.21 -32.56 7.55
CA CYS A 132 3.31 -31.60 7.68
C CYS A 132 2.84 -30.17 7.46
N LYS A 133 3.08 -29.27 8.43
CA LYS A 133 2.79 -27.84 8.29
C LYS A 133 3.93 -27.12 7.56
N TYR A 134 4.09 -27.43 6.28
CA TYR A 134 5.13 -26.88 5.41
C TYR A 134 5.09 -25.35 5.25
N TRP A 135 3.98 -24.72 5.63
CA TRP A 135 3.81 -23.27 5.66
C TRP A 135 4.36 -22.58 6.92
N GLN A 136 4.93 -23.32 7.87
CA GLN A 136 5.61 -22.73 9.04
C GLN A 136 7.10 -22.53 8.79
N THR A 137 7.71 -21.55 9.47
CA THR A 137 9.15 -21.23 9.39
C THR A 137 10.04 -22.43 9.73
N VAL A 138 9.62 -23.23 10.72
CA VAL A 138 10.17 -24.57 10.99
C VAL A 138 9.01 -25.53 10.79
N PRO A 139 8.93 -26.22 9.64
CA PRO A 139 7.82 -27.12 9.41
C PRO A 139 7.80 -28.23 10.44
N VAL A 140 6.65 -28.41 11.08
CA VAL A 140 6.42 -29.49 12.05
C VAL A 140 5.12 -30.21 11.75
N CYS A 141 5.01 -31.43 12.26
CA CYS A 141 3.81 -32.24 12.12
C CYS A 141 2.61 -31.63 12.90
N PHE A 142 1.39 -31.89 12.43
CA PHE A 142 0.18 -31.48 13.16
C PHE A 142 -0.05 -32.37 14.39
N GLY A 143 -0.06 -31.79 15.59
CA GLY A 143 -0.24 -32.55 16.84
C GLY A 143 1.07 -33.07 17.44
N SER A 144 2.21 -32.87 16.79
CA SER A 144 3.54 -33.09 17.38
C SER A 144 4.55 -32.04 16.89
N ASN A 145 5.49 -31.63 17.74
CA ASN A 145 6.55 -30.68 17.33
C ASN A 145 7.71 -31.38 16.60
N VAL A 146 7.45 -32.52 15.95
CA VAL A 146 8.46 -33.25 15.17
C VAL A 146 8.72 -32.48 13.88
N PRO A 147 9.99 -32.13 13.56
CA PRO A 147 10.33 -31.46 12.32
C PRO A 147 9.97 -32.29 11.09
N CYS A 148 9.46 -31.63 10.05
CA CYS A 148 9.15 -32.23 8.76
C CYS A 148 9.70 -31.36 7.62
N SER A 149 9.73 -31.90 6.40
CA SER A 149 10.08 -31.14 5.19
C SER A 149 9.40 -31.77 4.00
N CYS A 150 8.82 -30.92 3.16
CA CYS A 150 8.66 -31.18 1.74
C CYS A 150 9.94 -30.70 1.03
#